data_AF-A0A7M4D2Z8-F1
#
_entry.id   AF-A0A7M4D2Z8-F1
#
_cell.length_a   1.000
_cell.length_b   1.000
_cell.length_c   1.000
_cell.angle_alpha   90.00
_cell.angle_beta   90.00
_cell.angle_gamma   90.00
#
_symmetry.space_group_name_H-M   'P 1'
#
loop_
_entity.id
_entity.type
_entity.pdbx_description
1 polymer ?
#
loop_
_entity_poly.entity_id
_entity_poly.type
_entity_poly.pdbx_seq_one_letter_code
_entity_poly.pdbx_strand_id
1 'polypeptide(L)'
;MKNIKKNIAVIGVAGLLMCAGLNLNAQRNMSLNKDCRKGIEYSDQQKEQIKKAKIEFAKATKDLKNELNELRARQNTLMSADKPNLKAIYANIDKASDLKNRLKKEQFAMRMDIKSVLTEEQKQMRLSCVKGKQRMKRGETNKMQNEHGKIHNNGVRDKRAVAYGRGFEHQGMQKDRQDKNRLNLSDEQKEQMKDLRIAHFNASKELRDQVEMLQLRQKQIMTSENIDEKMIIENMDRLSGIQNKLAKMKVDHNMEVRKLLNEDQLILFLSHSGKGQDFGNGNRHRRFNN
;
A
#
# COMPACT_ATOMS: atom_id res chain seq x y z
N MET A 1 0.61 29.07 -34.60
CA MET A 1 1.31 27.88 -35.15
C MET A 1 2.63 28.36 -35.74
N LYS A 2 3.77 28.06 -35.10
CA LYS A 2 5.10 28.46 -35.59
C LYS A 2 5.79 27.23 -36.19
N ASN A 3 5.97 27.29 -37.51
CA ASN A 3 6.74 26.33 -38.32
C ASN A 3 8.23 26.50 -38.06
N ILE A 4 8.94 25.40 -37.79
CA ILE A 4 10.40 25.34 -37.89
C ILE A 4 10.76 24.10 -38.72
N LYS A 5 11.19 24.36 -39.95
CA LYS A 5 11.81 23.39 -40.87
C LYS A 5 13.17 22.96 -40.29
N LYS A 6 13.45 21.67 -40.27
CA LYS A 6 14.81 21.13 -40.07
C LYS A 6 15.19 20.32 -41.31
N ASN A 7 16.18 20.82 -42.05
CA ASN A 7 16.90 20.08 -43.07
C ASN A 7 17.78 19.04 -42.38
N ILE A 8 17.66 17.77 -42.76
CA ILE A 8 18.64 16.73 -42.42
C ILE A 8 19.00 16.03 -43.72
N ALA A 9 20.28 16.17 -44.08
CA ALA A 9 20.90 15.51 -45.21
C ALA A 9 20.97 13.99 -44.97
N VAL A 10 20.62 13.24 -46.02
CA VAL A 10 20.78 11.79 -46.12
C VAL A 10 22.23 11.49 -46.45
N ILE A 11 22.90 10.73 -45.59
CA ILE A 11 24.10 9.97 -45.95
C ILE A 11 23.84 8.53 -45.49
N GLY A 12 23.61 7.64 -46.46
CA GLY A 12 23.72 6.21 -46.24
C GLY A 12 25.17 5.77 -46.40
N VAL A 13 25.57 4.72 -45.67
CA VAL A 13 25.90 3.40 -46.24
C VAL A 13 26.59 2.52 -45.17
N ALA A 14 26.12 1.27 -45.13
CA ALA A 14 26.77 0.02 -44.75
C ALA A 14 27.15 -0.28 -43.29
N GLY A 15 26.86 -1.53 -42.92
CA GLY A 15 27.83 -2.34 -42.17
C GLY A 15 27.27 -3.08 -40.97
N LEU A 16 26.56 -4.17 -41.25
CA LEU A 16 26.56 -5.44 -40.50
C LEU A 16 27.25 -5.40 -39.11
N LEU A 17 26.48 -5.11 -38.05
CA LEU A 17 26.90 -5.38 -36.67
C LEU A 17 25.85 -6.26 -35.99
N MET A 18 26.23 -7.53 -35.96
CA MET A 18 25.55 -8.68 -35.40
C MET A 18 25.07 -8.42 -33.97
N CYS A 19 23.81 -8.74 -33.70
CA CYS A 19 23.30 -9.44 -32.51
C CYS A 19 24.01 -9.22 -31.14
N ALA A 20 24.35 -7.98 -30.77
CA ALA A 20 24.80 -7.62 -29.41
C ALA A 20 23.73 -6.82 -28.61
N GLY A 21 22.48 -6.83 -29.08
CA GLY A 21 21.39 -5.99 -28.55
C GLY A 21 20.70 -6.49 -27.27
N LEU A 22 21.02 -7.69 -26.76
CA LEU A 22 20.26 -8.27 -25.63
C LEU A 22 20.96 -8.25 -24.27
N ASN A 23 22.21 -7.75 -24.15
CA ASN A 23 22.94 -7.79 -22.87
C ASN A 23 23.39 -6.45 -22.29
N LEU A 24 23.31 -5.33 -23.03
CA LEU A 24 23.63 -3.99 -22.49
C LEU A 24 22.68 -3.55 -21.37
N ASN A 25 21.39 -3.89 -21.49
CA ASN A 25 20.40 -3.63 -20.45
C ASN A 25 20.58 -4.56 -19.24
N ALA A 26 21.05 -5.79 -19.42
CA ALA A 26 21.29 -6.73 -18.34
C ALA A 26 22.54 -6.39 -17.53
N GLN A 27 23.64 -5.99 -18.19
CA GLN A 27 24.88 -5.55 -17.53
C GLN A 27 24.72 -4.20 -16.82
N ARG A 28 24.03 -3.21 -17.43
CA ARG A 28 23.68 -1.94 -16.75
C ARG A 28 22.83 -2.16 -15.50
N ASN A 29 21.83 -3.05 -15.57
CA ASN A 29 20.99 -3.38 -14.41
C ASN A 29 21.76 -4.09 -13.28
N MET A 30 22.81 -4.86 -13.58
CA MET A 30 23.69 -5.46 -12.56
C MET A 30 24.60 -4.43 -11.88
N SER A 31 25.18 -3.47 -12.61
CA SER A 31 26.00 -2.38 -12.04
C SER A 31 25.19 -1.49 -11.10
N LEU A 32 24.00 -1.05 -11.55
CA LEU A 32 23.11 -0.18 -10.76
C LEU A 32 22.60 -0.83 -9.46
N ASN A 33 22.61 -2.17 -9.37
CA ASN A 33 22.21 -2.90 -8.15
C ASN A 33 23.29 -2.85 -7.05
N LYS A 34 24.58 -2.69 -7.41
CA LYS A 34 25.67 -2.44 -6.45
C LYS A 34 25.59 -1.02 -5.88
N ASP A 35 25.22 -0.04 -6.70
CA ASP A 35 25.17 1.38 -6.32
C ASP A 35 23.96 1.73 -5.42
N CYS A 36 22.92 0.90 -5.42
CA CYS A 36 21.78 1.04 -4.51
C CYS A 36 22.13 1.02 -3.01
N ARG A 37 23.31 0.51 -2.63
CA ARG A 37 23.80 0.54 -1.24
C ARG A 37 24.33 1.92 -0.82
N LYS A 38 24.80 2.74 -1.76
CA LYS A 38 25.42 4.05 -1.48
C LYS A 38 24.41 5.21 -1.40
N GLY A 39 23.18 4.99 -1.86
CA GLY A 39 22.15 6.04 -1.91
C GLY A 39 22.30 6.93 -3.14
N ILE A 40 21.30 7.75 -3.42
CA ILE A 40 21.36 8.72 -4.51
C ILE A 40 22.03 9.98 -3.98
N GLU A 41 23.18 10.34 -4.53
CA GLU A 41 23.82 11.63 -4.27
C GLU A 41 23.13 12.73 -5.09
N TYR A 42 22.85 13.86 -4.44
CA TYR A 42 22.24 15.04 -5.06
C TYR A 42 23.22 16.21 -4.99
N SER A 43 23.26 17.04 -6.04
CA SER A 43 23.97 18.31 -5.98
C SER A 43 23.31 19.27 -4.98
N ASP A 44 24.02 20.30 -4.54
CA ASP A 44 23.45 21.26 -3.57
C ASP A 44 22.26 22.02 -4.15
N GLN A 45 22.29 22.35 -5.45
CA GLN A 45 21.14 22.91 -6.15
C GLN A 45 19.94 21.96 -6.17
N GLN A 46 20.16 20.66 -6.41
CA GLN A 46 19.09 19.64 -6.36
C GLN A 46 18.51 19.50 -4.94
N LYS A 47 19.37 19.49 -3.91
CA LYS A 47 18.92 19.42 -2.51
C LYS A 47 18.00 20.59 -2.17
N GLU A 48 18.35 21.81 -2.59
CA GLU A 48 17.55 22.99 -2.30
C GLU A 48 16.20 22.97 -3.04
N GLN A 49 16.17 22.54 -4.30
CA GLN A 49 14.90 22.39 -5.05
C GLN A 49 14.00 21.30 -4.44
N ILE A 50 14.57 20.15 -4.04
CA ILE A 50 13.83 19.08 -3.35
C ILE A 50 13.28 19.57 -2.01
N LYS A 51 14.07 20.35 -1.25
CA LYS A 51 13.65 20.94 0.01
C LYS A 51 12.50 21.92 -0.20
N LYS A 52 12.57 22.77 -1.22
CA LYS A 52 11.49 23.70 -1.59
C LYS A 52 10.19 22.96 -1.92
N ALA A 53 10.24 21.94 -2.78
CA ALA A 53 9.07 21.12 -3.13
C ALA A 53 8.44 20.45 -1.89
N LYS A 54 9.27 19.96 -0.95
CA LYS A 54 8.77 19.39 0.32
C LYS A 54 8.12 20.43 1.23
N ILE A 55 8.66 21.65 1.29
CA ILE A 55 8.09 22.75 2.08
C ILE A 55 6.75 23.19 1.48
N GLU A 56 6.67 23.33 0.16
CA GLU A 56 5.43 23.68 -0.54
C GLU A 56 4.34 22.62 -0.31
N PHE A 57 4.67 21.34 -0.47
CA PHE A 57 3.77 20.24 -0.10
C PHE A 57 3.36 20.28 1.37
N ALA A 58 4.29 20.57 2.29
CA ALA A 58 3.98 20.66 3.71
C ALA A 58 3.00 21.81 4.00
N LYS A 59 3.18 22.97 3.35
CA LYS A 59 2.25 24.11 3.43
C LYS A 59 0.89 23.76 2.86
N ALA A 60 0.83 23.23 1.63
CA ALA A 60 -0.42 22.87 0.95
C ALA A 60 -1.22 21.77 1.66
N THR A 61 -0.57 20.90 2.42
CA THR A 61 -1.22 19.74 3.06
C THR A 61 -1.40 19.84 4.57
N LYS A 62 -0.90 20.89 5.23
CA LYS A 62 -0.99 21.03 6.69
C LYS A 62 -2.44 20.98 7.16
N ASP A 63 -3.27 21.86 6.63
CA ASP A 63 -4.66 21.99 7.08
C ASP A 63 -5.50 20.78 6.63
N LEU A 64 -5.23 20.25 5.42
CA LEU A 64 -5.87 19.02 4.93
C LEU A 64 -5.61 17.81 5.85
N LYS A 65 -4.41 17.70 6.42
CA LYS A 65 -4.05 16.63 7.37
C LYS A 65 -4.74 16.84 8.71
N ASN A 66 -4.82 18.09 9.18
CA ASN A 66 -5.51 18.42 10.42
C ASN A 66 -7.00 18.07 10.31
N GLU A 67 -7.68 18.56 9.26
CA GLU A 67 -9.09 18.28 9.01
C GLU A 67 -9.34 16.77 8.84
N LEU A 68 -8.46 16.05 8.12
CA LEU A 68 -8.58 14.60 8.00
C LEU A 68 -8.43 13.87 9.36
N ASN A 69 -7.59 14.37 10.26
CA ASN A 69 -7.44 13.81 11.60
C ASN A 69 -8.69 14.07 12.46
N GLU A 70 -9.27 15.27 12.37
CA GLU A 70 -10.55 15.60 13.02
C GLU A 70 -11.68 14.70 12.51
N LEU A 71 -11.80 14.51 11.19
CA LEU A 71 -12.80 13.61 10.62
C LEU A 71 -12.59 12.15 11.05
N ARG A 72 -11.35 11.70 11.25
CA ARG A 72 -11.07 10.36 11.81
C ARG A 72 -11.51 10.24 13.26
N ALA A 73 -11.20 11.23 14.09
CA ALA A 73 -11.64 11.26 15.48
C ALA A 73 -13.18 11.27 15.55
N ARG A 74 -13.82 12.13 14.76
CA ARG A 74 -15.28 12.20 14.62
C ARG A 74 -15.87 10.88 14.13
N GLN A 75 -15.22 10.20 13.19
CA GLN A 75 -15.66 8.87 12.74
C GLN A 75 -15.69 7.88 13.89
N ASN A 76 -14.64 7.86 14.72
CA ASN A 76 -14.57 6.97 15.87
C ASN A 76 -15.69 7.27 16.86
N THR A 77 -15.93 8.54 17.17
CA THR A 77 -17.04 8.97 18.05
C THR A 77 -18.41 8.56 17.50
N LEU A 78 -18.64 8.78 16.20
CA LEU A 78 -19.90 8.41 15.55
C LEU A 78 -20.11 6.89 15.54
N MET A 79 -19.03 6.12 15.38
CA MET A 79 -19.08 4.66 15.41
C MET A 79 -19.24 4.12 16.82
N SER A 80 -18.70 4.76 17.86
CA SER A 80 -18.79 4.25 19.24
C SER A 80 -20.14 4.49 19.90
N ALA A 81 -21.04 5.27 19.28
CA ALA A 81 -22.38 5.48 19.81
C ALA A 81 -23.20 4.17 19.79
N ASP A 82 -23.95 3.94 20.87
CA ASP A 82 -24.87 2.79 21.00
C ASP A 82 -25.91 2.77 19.88
N LYS A 83 -26.42 3.95 19.54
CA LYS A 83 -27.34 4.20 18.42
C LYS A 83 -26.65 5.09 17.37
N PRO A 84 -25.89 4.50 16.44
CA PRO A 84 -25.10 5.26 15.47
C PRO A 84 -25.98 5.96 14.43
N ASN A 85 -25.67 7.24 14.16
CA ASN A 85 -26.30 7.99 13.08
C ASN A 85 -25.61 7.69 11.74
N LEU A 86 -26.19 6.76 10.95
CA LEU A 86 -25.62 6.32 9.67
C LEU A 86 -25.45 7.46 8.67
N LYS A 87 -26.39 8.40 8.62
CA LYS A 87 -26.30 9.57 7.73
C LYS A 87 -25.08 10.42 8.07
N ALA A 88 -24.84 10.68 9.36
CA ALA A 88 -23.66 11.42 9.81
C ALA A 88 -22.35 10.65 9.55
N ILE A 89 -22.36 9.32 9.74
CA ILE A 89 -21.23 8.44 9.44
C ILE A 89 -20.86 8.50 7.96
N TYR A 90 -21.81 8.29 7.06
CA TYR A 90 -21.55 8.33 5.63
C TYR A 90 -21.08 9.70 5.15
N ALA A 91 -21.71 10.78 5.63
CA ALA A 91 -21.28 12.13 5.30
C ALA A 91 -19.83 12.41 5.76
N ASN A 92 -19.44 11.87 6.92
CA ASN A 92 -18.07 11.99 7.43
C ASN A 92 -17.07 11.17 6.59
N ILE A 93 -17.47 9.96 6.14
CA ILE A 93 -16.68 9.13 5.21
C ILE A 93 -16.48 9.82 3.86
N ASP A 94 -17.51 10.47 3.33
CA ASP A 94 -17.44 11.22 2.06
C ASP A 94 -16.42 12.35 2.14
N LYS A 95 -16.54 13.22 3.15
CA LYS A 95 -15.56 14.30 3.40
C LYS A 95 -14.13 13.77 3.57
N ALA A 96 -13.97 12.70 4.37
CA ALA A 96 -12.65 12.12 4.61
C ALA A 96 -12.05 11.48 3.35
N SER A 97 -12.88 10.93 2.47
CA SER A 97 -12.46 10.40 1.17
C SER A 97 -11.95 11.51 0.26
N ASP A 98 -12.69 12.61 0.16
CA ASP A 98 -12.33 13.75 -0.68
C ASP A 98 -11.01 14.39 -0.24
N LEU A 99 -10.81 14.58 1.07
CA LEU A 99 -9.53 15.07 1.61
C LEU A 99 -8.37 14.11 1.34
N LYS A 100 -8.58 12.80 1.51
CA LYS A 100 -7.55 11.81 1.16
C LYS A 100 -7.19 11.87 -0.31
N ASN A 101 -8.16 12.09 -1.19
CA ASN A 101 -7.92 12.23 -2.62
C ASN A 101 -7.08 13.47 -2.92
N ARG A 102 -7.46 14.64 -2.37
CA ARG A 102 -6.69 15.89 -2.49
C ARG A 102 -5.25 15.70 -2.01
N LEU A 103 -5.05 15.09 -0.83
CA LEU A 103 -3.73 14.78 -0.29
C LEU A 103 -2.89 13.88 -1.21
N LYS A 104 -3.51 12.88 -1.89
CA LYS A 104 -2.81 12.02 -2.85
C LYS A 104 -2.38 12.79 -4.09
N LYS A 105 -3.21 13.72 -4.58
CA LYS A 105 -2.88 14.60 -5.72
C LYS A 105 -1.72 15.54 -5.38
N GLU A 106 -1.75 16.17 -4.21
CA GLU A 106 -0.63 16.99 -3.70
C GLU A 106 0.66 16.17 -3.56
N GLN A 107 0.55 14.94 -3.05
CA GLN A 107 1.71 14.05 -2.92
C GLN A 107 2.26 13.66 -4.29
N PHE A 108 1.41 13.51 -5.29
CA PHE A 108 1.83 13.23 -6.65
C PHE A 108 2.52 14.42 -7.31
N ALA A 109 1.95 15.63 -7.19
CA ALA A 109 2.57 16.86 -7.66
C ALA A 109 3.99 17.03 -7.11
N MET A 110 4.15 16.94 -5.79
CA MET A 110 5.47 16.98 -5.13
C MET A 110 6.42 15.89 -5.67
N ARG A 111 5.92 14.68 -5.96
CA ARG A 111 6.76 13.62 -6.54
C ARG A 111 7.19 13.92 -7.98
N MET A 112 6.38 14.65 -8.75
CA MET A 112 6.71 15.09 -10.10
C MET A 112 7.74 16.22 -10.05
N ASP A 113 7.56 17.20 -9.16
CA ASP A 113 8.55 18.27 -8.93
C ASP A 113 9.91 17.70 -8.48
N ILE A 114 9.90 16.71 -7.59
CA ILE A 114 11.13 16.02 -7.21
C ILE A 114 11.69 15.21 -8.38
N LYS A 115 10.87 14.63 -9.26
CA LYS A 115 11.36 13.85 -10.42
C LYS A 115 11.99 14.76 -11.48
N SER A 116 11.48 15.98 -11.68
CA SER A 116 11.95 16.90 -12.73
C SER A 116 13.36 17.43 -12.46
N VAL A 117 13.79 17.47 -11.20
CA VAL A 117 15.13 17.95 -10.80
C VAL A 117 16.20 16.86 -10.82
N LEU A 118 15.83 15.61 -11.08
CA LEU A 118 16.76 14.47 -11.12
C LEU A 118 17.35 14.27 -12.51
N THR A 119 18.60 13.80 -12.56
CA THR A 119 19.21 13.28 -13.79
C THR A 119 18.59 11.94 -14.19
N GLU A 120 18.79 11.51 -15.43
CA GLU A 120 18.30 10.21 -15.91
C GLU A 120 18.93 9.05 -15.14
N GLU A 121 20.21 9.14 -14.77
CA GLU A 121 20.87 8.14 -13.93
C GLU A 121 20.23 8.06 -12.54
N GLN A 122 19.95 9.21 -11.91
CA GLN A 122 19.29 9.27 -10.60
C GLN A 122 17.86 8.74 -10.66
N LYS A 123 17.11 9.04 -11.72
CA LYS A 123 15.76 8.47 -11.98
C LYS A 123 15.84 6.95 -12.09
N GLN A 124 16.80 6.43 -12.84
CA GLN A 124 16.99 5.00 -13.04
C GLN A 124 17.45 4.27 -11.77
N MET A 125 18.36 4.86 -10.98
CA MET A 125 18.73 4.35 -9.67
C MET A 125 17.51 4.26 -8.74
N ARG A 126 16.64 5.27 -8.75
CA ARG A 126 15.42 5.25 -7.93
C ARG A 126 14.49 4.10 -8.31
N LEU A 127 14.43 3.72 -9.60
CA LEU A 127 13.61 2.61 -10.09
C LEU A 127 14.23 1.24 -9.76
N SER A 128 15.55 1.10 -9.90
CA SER A 128 16.26 -0.17 -9.67
C SER A 128 16.37 -0.53 -8.18
N CYS A 129 16.59 0.44 -7.29
CA CYS A 129 16.77 0.21 -5.85
C CYS A 129 15.49 -0.22 -5.12
N VAL A 130 14.31 0.03 -5.70
CA VAL A 130 13.03 -0.45 -5.18
C VAL A 130 12.90 -1.98 -5.35
N LYS A 131 13.49 -2.56 -6.42
CA LYS A 131 13.44 -4.01 -6.67
C LYS A 131 14.39 -4.81 -5.77
N GLY A 132 15.51 -4.22 -5.34
CA GLY A 132 16.50 -4.88 -4.48
C GLY A 132 16.01 -5.15 -3.05
N LYS A 133 15.32 -4.18 -2.43
CA LYS A 133 14.80 -4.32 -1.05
C LYS A 133 13.65 -5.31 -0.91
N GLN A 134 12.94 -5.60 -2.01
CA GLN A 134 11.82 -6.54 -2.03
C GLN A 134 12.27 -8.00 -2.07
N ARG A 135 13.51 -8.29 -2.52
CA ARG A 135 14.11 -9.63 -2.48
C ARG A 135 14.69 -9.98 -1.10
N MET A 136 15.25 -9.01 -0.37
CA MET A 136 15.84 -9.24 0.96
C MET A 136 14.77 -9.67 1.99
N LYS A 137 13.60 -9.02 2.01
CA LYS A 137 12.52 -9.37 2.95
C LYS A 137 11.86 -10.74 2.72
N ARG A 138 12.09 -11.39 1.58
CA ARG A 138 11.54 -12.72 1.28
C ARG A 138 12.55 -13.86 1.51
N GLY A 139 13.84 -13.55 1.62
CA GLY A 139 14.91 -14.53 1.80
C GLY A 139 15.38 -14.71 3.24
N GLU A 140 15.27 -13.68 4.08
CA GLU A 140 15.79 -13.73 5.46
C GLU A 140 14.88 -14.44 6.46
N THR A 141 13.56 -14.48 6.23
CA THR A 141 12.63 -15.22 7.12
C THR A 141 12.77 -16.74 7.03
N ASN A 142 13.43 -17.30 6.00
CA ASN A 142 13.60 -18.73 5.82
C ASN A 142 15.01 -19.27 6.13
N LYS A 143 15.96 -18.42 6.55
CA LYS A 143 17.36 -18.84 6.78
C LYS A 143 17.84 -18.78 8.24
N MET A 144 17.02 -18.31 9.17
CA MET A 144 17.35 -18.31 10.62
C MET A 144 16.59 -19.37 11.43
N GLN A 145 16.29 -20.54 10.83
CA GLN A 145 15.75 -21.70 11.57
C GLN A 145 16.59 -22.98 11.43
N ASN A 146 17.70 -22.96 10.68
CA ASN A 146 18.48 -24.19 10.41
C ASN A 146 19.95 -24.10 10.86
N GLU A 147 20.26 -23.42 11.96
CA GLU A 147 21.63 -23.43 12.52
C GLU A 147 21.72 -23.74 14.03
N HIS A 148 20.68 -24.31 14.64
CA HIS A 148 20.83 -25.02 15.92
C HIS A 148 19.98 -26.28 15.93
N GLY A 149 20.65 -27.44 15.81
CA GLY A 149 20.04 -28.74 16.03
C GLY A 149 20.52 -29.83 15.08
N LYS A 150 21.79 -30.22 15.17
CA LYS A 150 22.21 -31.57 14.78
C LYS A 150 21.53 -32.56 15.72
N ILE A 151 20.46 -33.22 15.30
CA ILE A 151 20.06 -34.51 15.86
C ILE A 151 19.66 -35.42 14.69
N HIS A 152 20.40 -36.52 14.58
CA HIS A 152 20.13 -37.65 13.71
C HIS A 152 18.74 -38.22 14.01
N ASN A 153 17.94 -38.48 13.00
CA ASN A 153 17.13 -39.70 12.99
C ASN A 153 16.77 -40.12 11.57
N ASN A 154 17.16 -41.36 11.26
CA ASN A 154 16.74 -42.12 10.09
C ASN A 154 15.21 -42.30 10.12
N GLY A 155 14.57 -42.04 8.99
CA GLY A 155 13.14 -42.28 8.84
C GLY A 155 12.66 -41.88 7.45
N VAL A 156 12.53 -42.89 6.60
CA VAL A 156 11.93 -42.93 5.26
C VAL A 156 10.96 -41.78 4.97
N ARG A 157 11.34 -40.86 4.07
CA ARG A 157 10.43 -39.89 3.47
C ARG A 157 9.87 -40.46 2.18
N ASP A 158 8.69 -41.03 2.29
CA ASP A 158 7.88 -41.37 1.14
C ASP A 158 7.30 -40.10 0.51
N LYS A 159 7.29 -40.07 -0.83
CA LYS A 159 6.82 -38.96 -1.64
C LYS A 159 5.33 -39.13 -1.90
N ARG A 160 4.56 -38.03 -1.75
CA ARG A 160 3.47 -37.53 -2.63
C ARG A 160 2.30 -36.99 -1.81
N ALA A 161 2.00 -35.70 -2.01
CA ALA A 161 0.68 -35.26 -2.46
C ALA A 161 0.76 -33.77 -2.80
N VAL A 162 0.74 -33.48 -4.10
CA VAL A 162 0.38 -32.18 -4.64
C VAL A 162 -1.14 -32.18 -4.70
N ALA A 163 -1.82 -31.34 -3.92
CA ALA A 163 -3.23 -31.07 -4.11
C ALA A 163 -3.58 -29.66 -3.62
N TYR A 164 -4.35 -28.97 -4.44
CA TYR A 164 -4.69 -27.57 -4.36
C TYR A 164 -5.49 -27.24 -3.10
N GLY A 165 -4.96 -26.31 -2.30
CA GLY A 165 -5.68 -25.72 -1.17
C GLY A 165 -4.76 -24.80 -0.39
N ARG A 166 -4.84 -23.48 -0.59
CA ARG A 166 -4.27 -22.51 0.35
C ARG A 166 -5.15 -22.45 1.61
N GLY A 167 -5.20 -23.56 2.34
CA GLY A 167 -5.48 -23.55 3.77
C GLY A 167 -4.18 -23.20 4.47
N PHE A 168 -4.14 -22.08 5.18
CA PHE A 168 -3.02 -21.74 6.05
C PHE A 168 -3.08 -22.59 7.33
N GLU A 169 -2.71 -23.86 7.24
CA GLU A 169 -2.28 -24.63 8.42
C GLU A 169 -0.80 -24.35 8.67
N HIS A 170 -0.52 -23.30 9.43
CA HIS A 170 0.75 -23.16 10.12
C HIS A 170 0.70 -24.00 11.40
N GLN A 171 0.97 -25.31 11.30
CA GLN A 171 1.41 -26.10 12.45
C GLN A 171 2.84 -25.69 12.81
N GLY A 172 2.94 -24.77 13.77
CA GLY A 172 4.20 -24.33 14.35
C GLY A 172 4.01 -23.05 15.16
N MET A 173 3.99 -23.19 16.49
CA MET A 173 3.87 -22.13 17.51
C MET A 173 2.47 -21.54 17.77
N GLN A 174 1.52 -22.33 18.28
CA GLN A 174 0.44 -21.85 19.14
C GLN A 174 0.06 -22.92 20.17
N LYS A 175 0.87 -23.07 21.22
CA LYS A 175 0.37 -23.53 22.51
C LYS A 175 0.34 -22.27 23.38
N ASP A 176 -0.84 -21.95 23.91
CA ASP A 176 -1.13 -20.79 24.78
C ASP A 176 -1.48 -19.45 24.13
N ARG A 177 -2.11 -19.45 22.94
CA ARG A 177 -3.12 -18.41 22.68
C ARG A 177 -4.45 -18.89 23.25
N GLN A 178 -4.56 -18.81 24.58
CA GLN A 178 -5.85 -18.94 25.26
C GLN A 178 -6.91 -18.18 24.47
N ASP A 179 -8.00 -18.88 24.23
CA ASP A 179 -9.14 -18.51 23.42
C ASP A 179 -9.58 -17.06 23.74
N LYS A 180 -9.12 -16.09 22.95
CA LYS A 180 -9.44 -14.66 23.14
C LYS A 180 -10.82 -14.34 22.59
N ASN A 181 -11.78 -15.25 22.73
CA ASN A 181 -13.16 -14.96 22.41
C ASN A 181 -13.75 -14.09 23.53
N ARG A 182 -13.29 -12.82 23.60
CA ARG A 182 -13.67 -11.84 24.63
C ARG A 182 -15.17 -11.59 24.69
N LEU A 183 -15.88 -11.84 23.59
CA LEU A 183 -17.32 -11.69 23.48
C LEU A 183 -18.09 -12.94 23.91
N ASN A 184 -17.42 -14.07 24.19
CA ASN A 184 -18.04 -15.34 24.55
C ASN A 184 -19.26 -15.67 23.66
N LEU A 185 -19.07 -15.61 22.34
CA LEU A 185 -20.15 -15.79 21.36
C LEU A 185 -20.73 -17.22 21.43
N SER A 186 -22.05 -17.35 21.31
CA SER A 186 -22.70 -18.65 21.12
C SER A 186 -22.31 -19.27 19.78
N ASP A 187 -22.50 -20.59 19.63
CA ASP A 187 -22.19 -21.26 18.36
C ASP A 187 -23.07 -20.77 17.21
N GLU A 188 -24.33 -20.44 17.50
CA GLU A 188 -25.23 -19.80 16.53
C GLU A 188 -24.71 -18.41 16.10
N GLN A 189 -24.31 -17.57 17.06
CA GLN A 189 -23.71 -16.25 16.76
C GLN A 189 -22.44 -16.38 15.92
N LYS A 190 -21.59 -17.39 16.19
CA LYS A 190 -20.37 -17.64 15.40
C LYS A 190 -20.68 -17.97 13.94
N GLU A 191 -21.68 -18.82 13.69
CA GLU A 191 -22.04 -19.20 12.32
C GLU A 191 -22.67 -18.00 11.58
N GLN A 192 -23.57 -17.25 12.22
CA GLN A 192 -24.12 -16.01 11.64
C GLN A 192 -23.03 -14.97 11.32
N MET A 193 -22.03 -14.81 12.19
CA MET A 193 -20.89 -13.90 11.95
C MET A 193 -20.03 -14.33 10.76
N LYS A 194 -19.84 -15.64 10.59
CA LYS A 194 -19.12 -16.21 9.45
C LYS A 194 -19.89 -15.96 8.15
N ASP A 195 -21.20 -16.14 8.15
CA ASP A 195 -22.05 -15.84 6.99
C ASP A 195 -22.01 -14.36 6.62
N LEU A 196 -22.15 -13.46 7.60
CA LEU A 196 -22.00 -12.01 7.38
C LEU A 196 -20.63 -11.65 6.79
N ARG A 197 -19.56 -12.31 7.25
CA ARG A 197 -18.20 -12.09 6.73
C ARG A 197 -18.06 -12.57 5.29
N ILE A 198 -18.61 -13.73 4.95
CA ILE A 198 -18.61 -14.28 3.59
C ILE A 198 -19.43 -13.38 2.66
N ALA A 199 -20.63 -12.99 3.08
CA ALA A 199 -21.49 -12.09 2.31
C ALA A 199 -20.80 -10.75 2.03
N HIS A 200 -20.23 -10.10 3.05
CA HIS A 200 -19.48 -8.86 2.87
C HIS A 200 -18.25 -9.04 1.97
N PHE A 201 -17.52 -10.16 2.09
CA PHE A 201 -16.40 -10.46 1.21
C PHE A 201 -16.84 -10.58 -0.25
N ASN A 202 -17.89 -11.37 -0.52
CA ASN A 202 -18.41 -11.57 -1.86
C ASN A 202 -18.95 -10.26 -2.46
N ALA A 203 -19.73 -9.50 -1.71
CA ALA A 203 -20.27 -8.21 -2.15
C ALA A 203 -19.17 -7.19 -2.46
N SER A 204 -18.05 -7.22 -1.74
CA SER A 204 -16.93 -6.28 -1.93
C SER A 204 -15.82 -6.79 -2.84
N LYS A 205 -15.89 -8.03 -3.33
CA LYS A 205 -14.80 -8.69 -4.06
C LYS A 205 -14.44 -7.93 -5.33
N GLU A 206 -15.41 -7.66 -6.19
CA GLU A 206 -15.16 -6.98 -7.46
C GLU A 206 -14.53 -5.60 -7.26
N LEU A 207 -15.01 -4.84 -6.27
CA LEU A 207 -14.45 -3.53 -5.92
C LEU A 207 -13.00 -3.63 -5.43
N ARG A 208 -12.65 -4.69 -4.68
CA ARG A 208 -11.27 -4.93 -4.25
C ARG A 208 -10.37 -5.29 -5.43
N ASP A 209 -10.86 -6.14 -6.32
CA ASP A 209 -10.14 -6.54 -7.53
C ASP A 209 -9.88 -5.30 -8.42
N GLN A 210 -10.88 -4.43 -8.57
CA GLN A 210 -10.73 -3.15 -9.26
C GLN A 210 -9.68 -2.24 -8.59
N VAL A 211 -9.66 -2.15 -7.26
CA VAL A 211 -8.62 -1.39 -6.54
C VAL A 211 -7.23 -1.96 -6.82
N GLU A 212 -7.06 -3.28 -6.81
CA GLU A 212 -5.79 -3.92 -7.12
C GLU A 212 -5.34 -3.60 -8.56
N MET A 213 -6.23 -3.75 -9.53
CA MET A 213 -5.96 -3.41 -10.93
C MET A 213 -5.57 -1.94 -11.11
N LEU A 214 -6.29 -1.02 -10.46
CA LEU A 214 -5.99 0.42 -10.51
C LEU A 214 -4.64 0.75 -9.85
N GLN A 215 -4.28 0.09 -8.75
CA GLN A 215 -2.97 0.25 -8.11
C GLN A 215 -1.83 -0.28 -9.00
N LEU A 216 -2.02 -1.43 -9.64
CA LEU A 216 -1.05 -1.98 -10.59
C LEU A 216 -0.88 -1.07 -11.80
N ARG A 217 -1.99 -0.57 -12.37
CA ARG A 217 -1.97 0.43 -13.45
C ARG A 217 -1.26 1.70 -13.03
N GLN A 218 -1.52 2.20 -11.82
CA GLN A 218 -0.84 3.38 -11.27
C GLN A 218 0.67 3.14 -11.19
N LYS A 219 1.08 1.98 -10.68
CA LYS A 219 2.48 1.60 -10.61
C LYS A 219 3.13 1.53 -12.00
N GLN A 220 2.44 0.96 -12.98
CA GLN A 220 2.92 0.87 -14.36
C GLN A 220 3.15 2.26 -14.97
N ILE A 221 2.17 3.17 -14.85
CA ILE A 221 2.30 4.55 -15.34
C ILE A 221 3.42 5.29 -14.59
N MET A 222 3.59 5.06 -13.29
CA MET A 222 4.67 5.70 -12.52
C MET A 222 6.08 5.19 -12.89
N THR A 223 6.16 4.04 -13.56
CA THR A 223 7.42 3.45 -14.05
C THR A 223 7.69 3.69 -15.52
N SER A 224 6.74 4.27 -16.27
CA SER A 224 6.99 4.62 -17.67
C SER A 224 7.98 5.79 -17.77
N GLU A 225 8.70 5.83 -18.88
CA GLU A 225 9.62 6.92 -19.23
C GLU A 225 8.85 8.25 -19.31
N ASN A 226 7.75 8.23 -20.07
CA ASN A 226 6.79 9.33 -20.16
C ASN A 226 5.60 9.07 -19.25
N ILE A 227 5.46 9.87 -18.19
CA ILE A 227 4.33 9.77 -17.25
C ILE A 227 3.15 10.57 -17.83
N ASP A 228 2.03 9.89 -18.05
CA ASP A 228 0.76 10.56 -18.33
C ASP A 228 0.10 10.99 -17.00
N GLU A 229 0.29 12.26 -16.65
CA GLU A 229 -0.23 12.83 -15.40
C GLU A 229 -1.76 12.81 -15.33
N LYS A 230 -2.44 13.04 -16.47
CA LYS A 230 -3.90 13.02 -16.55
C LYS A 230 -4.42 11.63 -16.23
N MET A 231 -3.81 10.59 -16.80
CA MET A 231 -4.17 9.20 -16.48
C MET A 231 -3.93 8.84 -15.02
N ILE A 232 -2.87 9.37 -14.38
CA ILE A 232 -2.65 9.15 -12.95
C ILE A 232 -3.76 9.81 -12.12
N ILE A 233 -4.12 11.06 -12.43
CA ILE A 233 -5.14 11.81 -11.69
C ILE A 233 -6.50 11.11 -11.81
N GLU A 234 -6.90 10.72 -13.02
CA GLU A 234 -8.15 9.95 -13.25
C GLU A 234 -8.15 8.62 -12.48
N ASN A 235 -7.01 7.93 -12.46
CA ASN A 235 -6.87 6.69 -11.71
C ASN A 235 -7.00 6.92 -10.18
N MET A 236 -6.42 8.01 -9.66
CA MET A 236 -6.59 8.39 -8.24
C MET A 236 -8.05 8.68 -7.89
N ASP A 237 -8.77 9.39 -8.76
CA ASP A 237 -10.19 9.70 -8.56
C ASP A 237 -11.04 8.43 -8.52
N ARG A 238 -10.84 7.51 -9.48
CA ARG A 238 -11.52 6.21 -9.49
C ARG A 238 -11.21 5.39 -8.23
N LEU A 239 -9.93 5.31 -7.87
CA LEU A 239 -9.50 4.57 -6.68
C LEU A 239 -10.10 5.17 -5.40
N SER A 240 -10.20 6.50 -5.30
CA SER A 240 -10.85 7.15 -4.16
C SER A 240 -12.34 6.85 -4.10
N GLY A 241 -13.04 6.89 -5.23
CA GLY A 241 -14.47 6.56 -5.30
C GLY A 241 -14.75 5.12 -4.86
N ILE A 242 -13.93 4.16 -5.27
CA ILE A 242 -14.08 2.76 -4.83
C ILE A 242 -13.74 2.60 -3.35
N GLN A 243 -12.68 3.24 -2.86
CA GLN A 243 -12.33 3.22 -1.45
C GLN A 243 -13.43 3.81 -0.56
N ASN A 244 -14.13 4.84 -1.03
CA ASN A 244 -15.31 5.40 -0.35
C ASN A 244 -16.44 4.36 -0.24
N LYS A 245 -16.79 3.70 -1.36
CA LYS A 245 -17.81 2.64 -1.37
C LYS A 245 -17.46 1.51 -0.41
N LEU A 246 -16.22 1.01 -0.47
CA LEU A 246 -15.73 -0.03 0.45
C LEU A 246 -15.79 0.40 1.92
N ALA A 247 -15.53 1.67 2.22
CA ALA A 247 -15.64 2.19 3.58
C ALA A 247 -17.10 2.19 4.08
N LYS A 248 -18.07 2.54 3.23
CA LYS A 248 -19.51 2.47 3.56
C LYS A 248 -19.95 1.02 3.78
N MET A 249 -19.56 0.10 2.89
CA MET A 249 -19.85 -1.34 3.06
C MET A 249 -19.29 -1.92 4.37
N LYS A 250 -18.12 -1.44 4.80
CA LYS A 250 -17.55 -1.82 6.10
C LYS A 250 -18.41 -1.33 7.27
N VAL A 251 -18.96 -0.11 7.18
CA VAL A 251 -19.90 0.39 8.19
C VAL A 251 -21.13 -0.50 8.23
N ASP A 252 -21.71 -0.82 7.08
CA ASP A 252 -22.92 -1.63 6.98
C ASP A 252 -22.70 -3.01 7.60
N HIS A 253 -21.60 -3.68 7.24
CA HIS A 253 -21.20 -4.94 7.85
C HIS A 253 -21.05 -4.83 9.37
N ASN A 254 -20.40 -3.78 9.86
CA ASN A 254 -20.28 -3.56 11.31
C ASN A 254 -21.64 -3.34 11.99
N MET A 255 -22.61 -2.74 11.31
CA MET A 255 -23.97 -2.56 11.85
C MET A 255 -24.71 -3.89 11.92
N GLU A 256 -24.62 -4.73 10.88
CA GLU A 256 -25.20 -6.08 10.92
C GLU A 256 -24.58 -6.93 12.03
N VAL A 257 -23.26 -6.85 12.22
CA VAL A 257 -22.57 -7.52 13.33
C VAL A 257 -23.14 -7.09 14.69
N ARG A 258 -23.39 -5.79 14.90
CA ARG A 258 -23.94 -5.28 16.17
C ARG A 258 -25.31 -5.86 16.49
N LYS A 259 -26.14 -6.12 15.48
CA LYS A 259 -27.48 -6.69 15.67
C LYS A 259 -27.45 -8.12 16.21
N LEU A 260 -26.35 -8.84 16.03
CA LEU A 260 -26.19 -10.21 16.53
C LEU A 260 -25.71 -10.28 17.97
N LEU A 261 -25.26 -9.16 18.55
CA LEU A 261 -24.66 -9.12 19.88
C LEU A 261 -25.73 -8.76 20.92
N ASN A 262 -25.64 -9.37 22.10
CA ASN A 262 -26.39 -8.91 23.27
C ASN A 262 -25.77 -7.63 23.85
N GLU A 263 -26.39 -7.06 24.88
CA GLU A 263 -25.98 -5.77 25.46
C GLU A 263 -24.54 -5.79 26.01
N ASP A 264 -24.17 -6.81 26.80
CA ASP A 264 -22.82 -6.94 27.36
C ASP A 264 -21.76 -7.14 26.26
N GLN A 265 -22.06 -7.98 25.27
CA GLN A 265 -21.21 -8.21 24.11
C GLN A 265 -21.06 -6.93 23.28
N LEU A 266 -22.13 -6.16 23.12
CA LEU A 266 -22.12 -4.89 22.41
C LEU A 266 -21.24 -3.88 23.14
N ILE A 267 -21.35 -3.77 24.47
CA ILE A 267 -20.47 -2.91 25.29
C ILE A 267 -19.00 -3.31 25.10
N LEU A 268 -18.69 -4.60 25.18
CA LEU A 268 -17.33 -5.12 24.94
C LEU A 268 -16.85 -4.84 23.51
N PHE A 269 -17.72 -4.96 22.52
CA PHE A 269 -17.43 -4.65 21.12
C PHE A 269 -17.15 -3.16 20.90
N LEU A 270 -17.98 -2.28 21.47
CA LEU A 270 -17.85 -0.82 21.35
C LEU A 270 -16.63 -0.28 22.11
N SER A 271 -16.28 -0.86 23.25
CA SER A 271 -15.06 -0.50 24.00
C SER A 271 -13.77 -0.70 23.18
N HIS A 272 -13.82 -1.57 22.17
CA HIS A 272 -12.73 -1.81 21.21
C HIS A 272 -12.87 -0.96 19.94
N SER A 273 -14.09 -0.51 19.59
CA SER A 273 -14.39 0.25 18.38
C SER A 273 -13.73 1.64 18.30
N GLY A 274 -13.07 2.11 19.37
CA GLY A 274 -12.34 3.39 19.40
C GLY A 274 -10.84 3.27 19.70
N LYS A 275 -10.36 2.09 20.13
CA LYS A 275 -8.95 1.83 20.44
C LYS A 275 -8.32 1.03 19.31
N GLY A 276 -8.20 1.67 18.15
CA GLY A 276 -7.21 1.23 17.18
C GLY A 276 -5.87 1.05 17.89
N GLN A 277 -5.13 0.04 17.50
CA GLN A 277 -3.81 -0.36 17.99
C GLN A 277 -2.71 0.71 17.76
N ASP A 278 -3.09 1.99 17.70
CA ASP A 278 -2.28 3.17 17.37
C ASP A 278 -2.19 4.17 18.53
N PHE A 279 -2.79 3.90 19.70
CA PHE A 279 -2.42 4.58 20.95
C PHE A 279 -1.14 3.98 21.58
N GLY A 280 -0.51 3.01 20.91
CA GLY A 280 0.84 2.58 21.17
C GLY A 280 1.84 3.59 20.63
N ASN A 281 2.20 4.55 21.47
CA ASN A 281 3.36 5.39 21.31
C ASN A 281 4.60 4.50 21.10
N GLY A 282 5.04 4.37 19.84
CA GLY A 282 6.09 3.46 19.43
C GLY A 282 6.91 4.07 18.29
N ASN A 283 7.68 5.11 18.62
CA ASN A 283 8.86 5.58 17.88
C ASN A 283 8.74 5.64 16.35
N ARG A 284 8.13 6.72 15.83
CA ARG A 284 8.53 7.28 14.52
C ARG A 284 8.61 8.80 14.56
N HIS A 285 9.36 9.33 15.53
CA HIS A 285 10.23 10.45 15.20
C HIS A 285 11.27 9.93 14.20
N ARG A 286 10.96 9.99 12.91
CA ARG A 286 12.04 10.10 11.94
C ARG A 286 12.74 11.40 12.26
N ARG A 287 13.95 11.25 12.80
CA ARG A 287 14.98 12.27 12.86
C ARG A 287 14.89 13.12 11.59
N PHE A 288 14.40 14.34 11.71
CA PHE A 288 15.01 15.44 10.99
C PHE A 288 16.33 15.64 11.71
N ASN A 289 17.39 15.02 11.20
CA ASN A 289 18.77 15.46 11.35
C ASN A 289 19.64 14.64 10.40
N ASN A 290 20.29 15.40 9.52
CA ASN A 290 21.33 15.11 8.53
C ASN A 290 20.90 14.33 7.29
#